data_AF-A0A7X4FV33-F1
#
_entry.id   AF-A0A7X4FV33-F1
#
_cell.length_a   1.000
_cell.length_b   1.000
_cell.length_c   1.000
_cell.angle_alpha   90.00
_cell.angle_beta   90.00
_cell.angle_gamma   90.00
#
_symmetry.space_group_name_H-M   'P 1'
#
loop_
_entity.id
_entity.type
_entity.pdbx_description
1 polymer ?
#
loop_
_entity_poly.entity_id
_entity_poly.type
_entity_poly.pdbx_seq_one_letter_code
_entity_poly.pdbx_strand_id
1 'polypeptide(L)'
;MTDAPPGSGVRYEPDERPPVVLTLGAGLQAALVVAVPVVITVAIVARIAGQPDAYIAFAAFAALLVSGATTGLQAVRGGSIGSGHV
;
A
#
# COMPACT_ATOMS: atom_id res chain seq x y z
N MET A 1 -9.76 16.42 -36.79
CA MET A 1 -9.50 15.42 -35.73
C MET A 1 -8.35 15.99 -34.92
N THR A 2 -8.69 16.75 -33.90
CA THR A 2 -7.74 17.57 -33.12
C THR A 2 -7.16 16.69 -32.01
N ASP A 3 -5.88 16.33 -32.13
CA ASP A 3 -5.13 15.67 -31.06
C ASP A 3 -5.00 16.65 -29.89
N ALA A 4 -5.78 16.42 -28.84
CA ALA A 4 -5.54 17.09 -27.57
C ALA A 4 -4.18 16.62 -27.02
N PRO A 5 -3.36 17.52 -26.45
CA PRO A 5 -2.07 17.13 -25.90
C PRO A 5 -2.26 16.04 -24.84
N PRO A 6 -1.37 15.02 -24.78
CA PRO A 6 -1.46 13.96 -23.79
C PRO A 6 -1.49 14.59 -22.39
N GLY A 7 -2.61 14.43 -21.67
CA GLY A 7 -2.80 15.00 -20.33
C GLY A 7 -3.98 15.95 -20.15
N SER A 8 -4.75 16.29 -21.19
CA SER A 8 -5.91 17.22 -21.11
C SER A 8 -7.15 16.65 -20.39
N GLY A 9 -6.98 16.11 -19.19
CA GLY A 9 -8.03 15.52 -18.35
C GLY A 9 -7.54 14.88 -17.04
N VAL A 10 -6.23 14.89 -16.76
CA VAL A 10 -5.66 14.34 -15.53
C VAL A 10 -5.79 15.37 -14.40
N ARG A 11 -6.50 15.00 -13.32
CA ARG A 11 -6.72 15.91 -12.17
C ARG A 11 -5.53 15.99 -11.21
N TYR A 12 -4.73 14.93 -11.14
CA TYR A 12 -3.51 14.88 -10.35
C TYR A 12 -2.42 14.13 -11.12
N GLU A 13 -1.27 14.77 -11.32
CA GLU A 13 -0.12 14.11 -11.95
C GLU A 13 0.62 13.19 -10.95
N PRO A 14 1.28 12.10 -11.40
CA PRO A 14 1.97 11.16 -10.51
C PRO A 14 3.04 11.80 -9.61
N ASP A 15 3.66 12.89 -10.06
CA ASP A 15 4.70 13.63 -9.34
C ASP A 15 4.16 14.90 -8.66
N GLU A 16 2.85 15.18 -8.80
CA GLU A 16 2.20 16.27 -8.09
C GLU A 16 2.20 15.97 -6.59
N ARG A 17 2.42 17.00 -5.77
CA ARG A 17 2.40 16.90 -4.30
C ARG A 17 1.06 17.41 -3.80
N PRO A 18 0.07 16.53 -3.50
CA PRO A 18 -1.23 16.98 -3.05
C PRO A 18 -1.13 17.62 -1.66
N PRO A 19 -2.14 18.40 -1.24
CA PRO A 19 -2.27 18.86 0.13
C PRO A 19 -2.14 17.70 1.13
N VAL A 20 -1.34 17.89 2.18
CA VAL A 20 -0.98 16.85 3.17
C VAL A 20 -2.22 16.13 3.73
N VAL A 21 -3.31 16.85 3.97
CA VAL A 21 -4.57 16.29 4.48
C VAL A 21 -5.17 15.27 3.51
N LEU A 22 -5.14 15.55 2.21
CA LEU A 22 -5.63 14.63 1.18
C LEU A 22 -4.72 13.40 1.07
N THR A 23 -3.41 13.59 1.12
CA THR A 23 -2.44 12.48 1.12
C THR A 23 -2.63 11.56 2.32
N LEU A 24 -2.84 12.12 3.52
CA LEU A 24 -3.10 11.33 4.72
C LEU A 24 -4.43 10.57 4.62
N GLY A 25 -5.50 11.23 4.17
CA GLY A 25 -6.81 10.59 4.00
C GLY A 25 -6.79 9.44 2.98
N ALA A 26 -6.21 9.68 1.81
CA ALA A 26 -6.06 8.66 0.77
C ALA A 26 -5.15 7.51 1.20
N GLY A 27 -4.03 7.83 1.88
CA GLY A 27 -3.12 6.82 2.42
C GLY A 27 -3.78 5.94 3.47
N LEU A 28 -4.57 6.53 4.38
CA LEU A 28 -5.35 5.78 5.35
C LEU A 28 -6.38 4.88 4.68
N GLN A 29 -7.10 5.38 3.68
CA GLN A 29 -8.07 4.57 2.93
C GLN A 29 -7.38 3.37 2.27
N ALA A 30 -6.24 3.59 1.60
CA ALA A 30 -5.47 2.51 0.99
C ALA A 30 -4.99 1.49 2.04
N ALA A 31 -4.47 1.96 3.18
CA ALA A 31 -4.04 1.10 4.27
C ALA A 31 -5.18 0.21 4.79
N LEU A 32 -6.39 0.76 4.98
CA LEU A 32 -7.55 0.00 5.43
C LEU A 32 -7.99 -1.06 4.41
N VAL A 33 -7.95 -0.73 3.11
CA VAL A 33 -8.29 -1.67 2.04
C VAL A 33 -7.33 -2.87 2.02
N VAL A 34 -6.03 -2.64 2.27
CA VAL A 34 -5.01 -3.71 2.27
C VAL A 34 -4.93 -4.46 3.61
N ALA A 35 -5.31 -3.82 4.72
CA ALA A 35 -5.20 -4.44 6.05
C ALA A 35 -6.03 -5.73 6.18
N VAL A 36 -7.26 -5.71 5.67
CA VAL A 36 -8.19 -6.86 5.76
C VAL A 36 -7.61 -8.13 5.12
N PRO A 37 -7.22 -8.14 3.84
CA PRO A 37 -6.66 -9.35 3.22
C PRO A 37 -5.36 -9.81 3.88
N VAL A 38 -4.48 -8.89 4.31
CA VAL A 38 -3.22 -9.25 5.00
C VAL A 38 -3.51 -10.01 6.30
N VAL A 39 -4.42 -9.49 7.12
CA VAL A 39 -4.76 -10.12 8.40
C VAL A 39 -5.46 -11.46 8.19
N ILE A 40 -6.38 -11.56 7.22
CA ILE A 40 -7.08 -12.81 6.89
C ILE A 40 -6.08 -13.90 6.46
N THR A 41 -5.14 -13.60 5.56
CA THR A 41 -4.14 -14.58 5.12
C THR A 41 -3.31 -15.11 6.29
N VAL A 42 -2.82 -14.22 7.14
CA VAL A 42 -2.02 -14.61 8.32
C VAL A 42 -2.85 -15.43 9.31
N ALA A 43 -4.08 -15.01 9.59
CA ALA A 43 -4.97 -15.71 10.49
C ALA A 43 -5.28 -17.12 10.01
N ILE A 44 -5.59 -17.29 8.72
CA ILE A 44 -5.83 -18.61 8.12
C ILE A 44 -4.61 -19.52 8.29
N VAL A 45 -3.42 -19.05 7.88
CA VAL A 45 -2.19 -19.85 7.95
C VAL A 45 -1.83 -20.23 9.39
N ALA A 46 -1.88 -19.27 10.31
CA ALA A 46 -1.57 -19.52 11.71
C ALA A 46 -2.61 -20.44 12.38
N ARG A 47 -3.88 -20.35 11.99
CA ARG A 47 -4.93 -21.25 12.50
C ARG A 47 -4.76 -22.67 12.01
N ILE A 48 -4.40 -22.86 10.74
CA ILE A 48 -4.07 -24.18 10.17
C ILE A 48 -2.85 -24.77 10.88
N ALA A 49 -1.88 -23.93 11.26
CA ALA A 49 -0.71 -24.34 12.04
C ALA A 49 -0.99 -24.55 13.55
N GLY A 50 -2.26 -24.53 13.98
CA GLY A 50 -2.66 -24.78 15.37
C GLY A 50 -2.15 -23.73 16.36
N GLN A 51 -1.84 -22.51 15.90
CA GLN A 51 -1.27 -21.48 16.76
C GLN A 51 -2.30 -20.84 17.70
N PRO A 52 -1.88 -20.40 18.89
CA PRO A 52 -2.76 -19.73 19.85
C PRO A 52 -3.15 -18.33 19.37
N ASP A 53 -4.29 -17.82 19.84
CA ASP A 53 -4.85 -16.52 19.41
C ASP A 53 -3.89 -15.35 19.65
N ALA A 54 -3.10 -15.40 20.74
CA ALA A 54 -2.08 -14.39 21.03
C ALA A 54 -0.98 -14.35 19.95
N TYR A 55 -0.59 -15.51 19.41
CA TYR A 55 0.36 -15.56 18.30
C TYR A 55 -0.26 -15.02 17.01
N ILE A 56 -1.54 -15.32 16.74
CA ILE A 56 -2.24 -14.83 15.55
C ILE A 56 -2.28 -13.29 15.56
N ALA A 57 -2.59 -12.68 16.70
CA ALA A 57 -2.61 -11.22 16.85
C ALA A 57 -1.22 -10.60 16.63
N PHE A 58 -0.18 -11.19 17.22
CA PHE A 58 1.20 -10.75 17.01
C PHE A 58 1.64 -10.90 15.55
N ALA A 59 1.35 -12.04 14.92
CA ALA A 59 1.71 -12.31 13.53
C ALA A 59 1.00 -11.36 12.57
N ALA A 60 -0.29 -11.07 12.81
CA ALA A 60 -1.04 -10.08 12.03
C ALA A 60 -0.44 -8.68 12.15
N PHE A 61 -0.06 -8.27 13.37
CA PHE A 61 0.64 -7.00 13.59
C PHE A 61 2.00 -6.95 12.87
N ALA A 62 2.81 -7.99 12.99
CA ALA A 62 4.10 -8.09 12.31
C ALA A 62 3.95 -8.05 10.79
N ALA A 63 2.95 -8.73 10.23
CA ALA A 63 2.67 -8.73 8.80
C ALA A 63 2.26 -7.35 8.29
N LEU A 64 1.43 -6.62 9.05
CA LEU A 64 1.07 -5.23 8.71
C LEU A 64 2.29 -4.30 8.73
N LEU A 65 3.17 -4.43 9.74
CA LEU A 65 4.41 -3.66 9.79
C LEU A 65 5.33 -3.95 8.60
N VAL A 66 5.54 -5.22 8.26
CA VAL A 66 6.38 -5.61 7.12
C VAL A 66 5.77 -5.16 5.80
N SER A 67 4.45 -5.32 5.62
CA SER A 67 3.73 -4.85 4.43
C SER A 67 3.85 -3.32 4.27
N GLY A 68 3.66 -2.56 5.35
CA GLY A 68 3.84 -1.11 5.34
C GLY A 68 5.26 -0.68 5.02
N ALA A 69 6.27 -1.31 5.64
CA ALA A 69 7.67 -1.01 5.41
C ALA A 69 8.10 -1.31 3.96
N THR A 70 7.69 -2.47 3.43
CA THR A 70 7.97 -2.85 2.03
C THR A 70 7.25 -1.93 1.03
N THR A 71 6.03 -1.48 1.33
CA THR A 71 5.30 -0.51 0.51
C THR A 71 5.98 0.86 0.52
N GLY A 72 6.43 1.33 1.69
CA GLY A 72 7.20 2.57 1.81
C GLY A 72 8.52 2.49 1.04
N LEU A 73 9.20 1.34 1.10
CA LEU A 73 10.42 1.09 0.33
C LEU A 73 10.15 1.08 -1.19
N GLN A 74 9.02 0.50 -1.63
CA GLN A 74 8.63 0.51 -3.05
C GLN A 74 8.19 1.91 -3.53
N ALA A 75 7.68 2.75 -2.63
CA ALA A 75 7.21 4.10 -2.94
C ALA A 75 8.36 5.10 -3.11
N VAL A 76 9.52 4.86 -2.49
CA VAL A 76 10.69 5.73 -2.67
C VAL A 76 11.40 5.43 -3.99
N ARG A 77 11.40 6.41 -4.92
CA ARG A 77 12.12 6.38 -6.21
C ARG A 77 13.65 6.49 -6.04
N GLY A 78 14.25 5.60 -5.27
CA GLY A 78 15.68 5.61 -4.92
C GLY A 78 16.57 4.70 -5.78
N GLY A 79 16.30 4.53 -7.07
CA GLY A 79 17.14 3.72 -7.99
C GLY A 79 16.35 2.78 -8.92
N SER A 80 17.01 1.73 -9.45
CA SER A 80 16.43 0.71 -10.36
C SER A 80 15.47 -0.29 -9.69
N ILE A 81 15.03 -0.02 -8.47
CA ILE A 81 14.17 -0.87 -7.64
C ILE A 81 12.97 -0.01 -7.24
N GLY A 82 12.02 0.15 -8.14
CA GLY A 82 10.82 0.97 -7.96
C GLY A 82 10.26 1.40 -9.31
N SER A 83 8.95 1.69 -9.38
CA SER A 83 8.10 1.86 -10.58
C SER A 83 8.48 2.94 -11.61
N GLY A 84 9.74 3.40 -11.63
CA GLY A 84 10.30 4.33 -12.63
C GLY A 84 10.77 3.69 -13.94
N HIS A 85 10.20 2.57 -14.38
CA HIS A 85 10.43 2.00 -15.73
C HIS A 85 9.12 1.89 -16.52
N VAL A 86 8.50 3.02 -16.81
CA VAL A 86 7.59 3.23 -17.95
C VAL A 86 7.79 4.61 -18.52
#